data_AF-A0A1V4VJ63-F1
#
_entry.id   AF-A0A1V4VJ63-F1
#
_cell.length_a   1.000
_cell.length_b   1.000
_cell.length_c   1.000
_cell.angle_alpha   90.00
_cell.angle_beta   90.00
_cell.angle_gamma   90.00
#
_symmetry.space_group_name_H-M   'P 1'
#
loop_
_entity.id
_entity.type
_entity.pdbx_description
1 polymer ?
#
loop_
_entity_poly.entity_id
_entity_poly.type
_entity_poly.pdbx_seq_one_letter_code
_entity_poly.pdbx_strand_id
1 'polypeptide(L)'
;MNTYEFLHNLDPEYRLIVVGDASMAPSELTTVGGAIDWDTLNNESGLVWLGRLIKHFKYAVWLNPIPVPQWDERMYYGAHTINLVRQIFPMYELSLNGLEQAVKKLKVRN
;
A
#
# COMPACT_ATOMS: atom_id res chain seq x y z
N MET A 1 10.45 12.21 -13.60
CA MET A 1 10.70 12.00 -12.17
C MET A 1 10.52 10.53 -11.88
N ASN A 2 11.58 9.84 -11.47
CA ASN A 2 11.49 8.44 -11.06
C ASN A 2 11.11 8.33 -9.57
N THR A 3 10.76 7.13 -9.09
CA THR A 3 10.33 6.91 -7.71
C THR A 3 11.40 7.27 -6.66
N TYR A 4 12.69 7.15 -7.00
CA TYR A 4 13.78 7.57 -6.12
C TYR A 4 13.84 9.08 -5.97
N GLU A 5 13.73 9.84 -7.07
CA GLU A 5 13.68 11.29 -7.05
C GLU A 5 12.44 11.79 -6.29
N PHE A 6 11.29 11.12 -6.46
CA PHE A 6 10.09 11.42 -5.69
C PHE A 6 10.31 11.30 -4.18
N LEU A 7 10.91 10.19 -3.72
CA LEU A 7 11.23 9.98 -2.31
C LEU A 7 12.27 10.98 -1.81
N HIS A 8 13.27 11.31 -2.62
CA HIS A 8 14.32 12.26 -2.24
C HIS A 8 13.81 13.68 -2.09
N ASN A 9 12.88 14.10 -2.97
CA ASN A 9 12.40 15.48 -3.03
C ASN A 9 11.29 15.81 -2.03
N LEU A 10 10.61 14.79 -1.47
CA LEU A 10 9.49 15.00 -0.55
C LEU A 10 9.93 14.85 0.91
N ASP A 11 9.54 15.83 1.73
CA ASP A 11 9.78 15.83 3.17
C ASP A 11 9.09 14.61 3.85
N PRO A 12 9.81 13.85 4.70
CA PRO A 12 9.24 12.80 5.54
C PRO A 12 8.03 13.19 6.41
N GLU A 13 7.82 14.48 6.70
CA GLU A 13 6.68 15.00 7.46
C GLU A 13 5.38 15.10 6.63
N TYR A 14 5.42 14.93 5.31
CA TYR A 14 4.20 14.80 4.51
C TYR A 14 3.36 13.59 4.96
N ARG A 15 2.04 13.72 4.82
CA ARG A 15 1.08 12.65 5.12
C ARG A 15 0.79 11.87 3.84
N LEU A 16 1.18 10.59 3.82
CA LEU A 16 0.89 9.71 2.70
C LEU A 16 -0.48 9.03 2.89
N ILE A 17 -1.35 9.17 1.90
CA ILE A 17 -2.61 8.43 1.83
C ILE A 17 -2.59 7.67 0.51
N VAL A 18 -2.54 6.35 0.58
CA VAL A 18 -2.69 5.49 -0.60
C VAL A 18 -4.14 5.07 -0.69
N VAL A 19 -4.71 5.08 -1.89
CA VAL A 19 -6.09 4.65 -2.14
C VAL A 19 -6.07 3.59 -3.23
N GLY A 20 -6.55 2.38 -2.92
CA GLY A 20 -6.55 1.26 -3.85
C GLY A 20 -7.03 -0.03 -3.20
N ASP A 21 -7.45 -1.01 -3.99
CA ASP A 21 -8.03 -2.28 -3.52
C ASP A 21 -7.00 -3.26 -2.94
N ALA A 22 -5.70 -3.01 -3.16
CA ALA A 22 -4.59 -3.89 -2.77
C ALA A 22 -4.76 -5.34 -3.26
N SER A 23 -5.58 -5.56 -4.29
CA SER A 23 -5.93 -6.88 -4.84
C SER A 23 -5.27 -7.02 -6.21
N MET A 24 -4.31 -7.92 -6.33
CA MET A 24 -3.53 -8.11 -7.56
C MET A 24 -2.95 -9.52 -7.62
N ALA A 25 -2.31 -9.88 -8.75
CA ALA A 25 -1.58 -11.13 -8.80
C ALA A 25 -0.42 -11.11 -7.78
N PRO A 26 -0.20 -12.16 -6.98
CA PRO A 26 0.87 -12.16 -5.97
C PRO A 26 2.26 -11.86 -6.52
N SER A 27 2.53 -12.25 -7.77
CA SER A 27 3.77 -11.97 -8.48
C SER A 27 4.07 -10.47 -8.62
N GLU A 28 3.04 -9.63 -8.76
CA GLU A 28 3.20 -8.17 -8.89
C GLU A 28 3.84 -7.53 -7.66
N LEU A 29 3.55 -8.08 -6.46
CA LEU A 29 4.14 -7.60 -5.22
C LEU A 29 5.43 -8.32 -4.85
N THR A 30 5.54 -9.61 -5.17
CA THR A 30 6.59 -10.48 -4.61
C THR A 30 7.78 -10.71 -5.56
N THR A 31 7.58 -10.57 -6.87
CA THR A 31 8.55 -11.02 -7.88
C THR A 31 9.24 -9.84 -8.57
N VAL A 32 10.54 -9.96 -8.79
CA VAL A 32 11.33 -9.04 -9.64
C VAL A 32 10.86 -9.19 -11.09
N GLY A 33 10.55 -8.09 -11.77
CA GLY A 33 9.92 -8.13 -13.08
C GLY A 33 8.46 -8.60 -13.07
N GLY A 34 7.81 -8.69 -11.92
CA GLY A 34 6.41 -9.08 -11.81
C GLY A 34 5.40 -8.02 -12.27
N ALA A 35 5.85 -6.93 -12.88
CA ALA A 35 4.98 -5.89 -13.42
C ALA A 35 4.06 -6.45 -14.50
N ILE A 36 2.85 -5.90 -14.60
CA ILE A 36 1.86 -6.29 -15.60
C ILE A 36 2.37 -5.98 -17.02
N ASP A 37 3.11 -4.89 -17.19
CA ASP A 37 3.66 -4.48 -18.48
C ASP A 37 4.99 -5.21 -18.76
N TRP A 38 4.97 -6.06 -19.79
CA TRP A 38 6.12 -6.87 -20.25
C TRP A 38 7.38 -6.04 -20.58
N ASP A 39 7.20 -4.76 -20.92
CA ASP A 39 8.27 -3.83 -21.28
C ASP A 39 8.88 -3.14 -20.05
N THR A 40 8.31 -3.33 -18.85
CA THR A 40 8.78 -2.75 -17.59
C THR A 40 9.39 -3.81 -16.68
N LEU A 41 10.69 -4.05 -16.86
CA LEU A 41 11.47 -4.85 -15.93
C LEU A 41 11.74 -4.06 -14.64
N ASN A 42 10.97 -4.35 -13.60
CA ASN A 42 11.24 -3.85 -12.26
C ASN A 42 12.41 -4.62 -11.64
N ASN A 43 13.53 -3.94 -11.36
CA ASN A 43 14.70 -4.54 -10.71
C ASN A 43 14.44 -4.98 -9.26
N GLU A 44 13.35 -4.54 -8.64
CA GLU A 44 12.97 -4.85 -7.27
C GLU A 44 11.46 -5.06 -7.15
N SER A 45 11.04 -5.89 -6.20
CA SER A 45 9.63 -6.27 -6.05
C SER A 45 8.77 -5.12 -5.52
N GLY A 46 7.46 -5.17 -5.77
CA GLY A 46 6.51 -4.17 -5.25
C GLY A 46 6.57 -4.03 -3.72
N LEU A 47 6.75 -5.14 -2.98
CA LEU A 47 6.89 -5.10 -1.53
C LEU A 47 8.10 -4.28 -1.06
N VAL A 48 9.21 -4.31 -1.80
CA VAL A 48 10.39 -3.49 -1.47
C VAL A 48 10.05 -2.00 -1.58
N TRP A 49 9.32 -1.62 -2.62
CA TRP A 49 8.88 -0.24 -2.84
C TRP A 49 7.86 0.23 -1.81
N LEU A 50 6.86 -0.61 -1.50
CA LEU A 50 5.90 -0.34 -0.42
C LEU A 50 6.61 -0.16 0.94
N GLY A 51 7.60 -1.01 1.22
CA GLY A 51 8.44 -0.91 2.41
C GLY A 51 9.27 0.37 2.47
N ARG A 52 9.72 0.91 1.32
CA ARG A 52 10.41 2.21 1.27
C ARG A 52 9.47 3.37 1.55
N LEU A 53 8.27 3.35 0.98
CA LEU A 53 7.27 4.39 1.19
C LEU A 53 6.91 4.53 2.68
N ILE A 54 6.57 3.42 3.34
CA ILE A 54 6.18 3.46 4.77
C ILE A 54 7.34 3.89 5.68
N LYS A 55 8.59 3.56 5.31
CA LYS A 55 9.79 3.97 6.06
C LYS A 55 10.13 5.44 5.87
N HIS A 56 9.84 6.00 4.70
CA HIS A 56 10.12 7.40 4.38
C HIS A 56 9.10 8.35 5.03
N PHE A 57 7.80 8.08 4.85
CA PHE A 57 6.75 8.95 5.37
C PHE A 57 6.37 8.56 6.79
N LYS A 58 6.51 9.52 7.72
CA LYS A 58 6.23 9.28 9.15
C LYS A 58 4.75 9.09 9.44
N TYR A 59 3.87 9.55 8.56
CA TYR A 59 2.42 9.40 8.68
C TYR A 59 1.90 8.80 7.39
N ALA A 60 1.46 7.54 7.42
CA ALA A 60 0.97 6.89 6.23
C ALA A 60 -0.20 5.95 6.54
N VAL A 61 -1.17 5.94 5.64
CA VAL A 61 -2.33 5.04 5.70
C VAL A 61 -2.69 4.55 4.30
N TRP A 62 -3.36 3.41 4.24
CA TRP A 62 -3.97 2.89 3.02
C TRP A 62 -5.49 2.82 3.18
N LEU A 63 -6.23 3.34 2.20
CA LEU A 63 -7.68 3.27 2.13
C LEU A 63 -8.09 2.28 1.05
N ASN A 64 -8.84 1.26 1.43
CA ASN A 64 -9.19 0.16 0.54
C ASN A 64 -10.70 0.11 0.28
N PRO A 65 -11.17 0.22 -0.98
CA PRO A 65 -12.58 0.16 -1.34
C PRO A 65 -13.24 -1.21 -1.15
N ILE A 66 -12.46 -2.29 -1.03
CA ILE A 66 -12.98 -3.62 -0.71
C ILE A 66 -13.40 -3.64 0.77
N PRO A 67 -14.62 -4.07 1.11
CA PRO A 67 -15.08 -4.17 2.49
C PRO A 67 -14.22 -5.11 3.36
N VAL A 68 -13.99 -4.76 4.64
CA VAL A 68 -13.12 -5.55 5.54
C VAL A 68 -13.45 -7.05 5.60
N PRO A 69 -14.73 -7.50 5.61
CA PRO A 69 -15.03 -8.94 5.63
C PRO A 69 -14.45 -9.72 4.44
N GLN A 70 -14.22 -9.06 3.30
CA GLN A 70 -13.66 -9.66 2.10
C GLN A 70 -12.11 -9.66 2.10
N TRP A 71 -11.47 -9.16 3.15
CA TRP A 71 -10.01 -9.27 3.31
C TRP A 71 -9.60 -10.62 3.91
N ASP A 72 -10.54 -11.49 4.24
CA ASP A 72 -10.28 -12.88 4.61
C ASP A 72 -10.01 -13.71 3.34
N GLU A 73 -8.83 -14.33 3.27
CA GLU A 73 -8.43 -15.24 2.17
C GLU A 73 -9.39 -16.42 1.98
N ARG A 74 -10.12 -16.81 3.03
CA ARG A 74 -11.14 -17.86 2.94
C ARG A 74 -12.39 -17.40 2.17
N MET A 75 -12.63 -16.09 2.12
CA MET A 75 -13.82 -15.51 1.48
C MET A 75 -13.53 -14.95 0.09
N TYR A 76 -12.30 -14.51 -0.17
CA TYR A 76 -11.93 -13.85 -1.42
C TYR A 76 -10.51 -14.20 -1.86
N TYR A 77 -10.35 -14.71 -3.08
CA TYR A 77 -9.05 -15.11 -3.63
C TYR A 77 -8.06 -13.94 -3.75
N GLY A 78 -8.54 -12.74 -4.06
CA GLY A 78 -7.69 -11.54 -4.14
C GLY A 78 -7.25 -10.99 -2.78
N ALA A 79 -7.70 -11.58 -1.66
CA ALA A 79 -7.36 -11.09 -0.33
C ALA A 79 -5.91 -11.35 0.07
N HIS A 80 -5.18 -12.20 -0.66
CA HIS A 80 -3.80 -12.52 -0.32
C HIS A 80 -2.89 -11.28 -0.35
N THR A 81 -2.92 -10.54 -1.46
CA THR A 81 -2.12 -9.31 -1.58
C THR A 81 -2.65 -8.20 -0.68
N ILE A 82 -3.97 -8.17 -0.41
CA ILE A 82 -4.57 -7.26 0.56
C ILE A 82 -3.92 -7.47 1.93
N ASN A 83 -3.78 -8.71 2.37
CA ASN A 83 -3.14 -9.03 3.65
C ASN A 83 -1.65 -8.71 3.68
N LEU A 84 -0.92 -8.92 2.58
CA LEU A 84 0.49 -8.50 2.48
C LEU A 84 0.63 -6.98 2.64
N VAL A 85 -0.22 -6.19 1.99
CA VAL A 85 -0.19 -4.72 2.11
C VAL A 85 -0.57 -4.26 3.53
N ARG A 86 -1.55 -4.92 4.17
CA ARG A 86 -1.94 -4.63 5.57
C ARG A 86 -0.84 -4.87 6.59
N GLN A 87 0.10 -5.75 6.31
CA GLN A 87 1.26 -5.97 7.18
C GLN A 87 2.26 -4.82 7.11
N ILE A 88 2.21 -4.01 6.04
CA ILE A 88 3.11 -2.88 5.80
C ILE A 88 2.44 -1.57 6.18
N PHE A 89 1.18 -1.37 5.81
CA PHE A 89 0.44 -0.13 6.01
C PHE A 89 -0.69 -0.28 7.05
N PRO A 90 -0.90 0.72 7.92
CA PRO A 90 -2.17 0.89 8.59
C PRO A 90 -3.27 1.08 7.54
N MET A 91 -4.13 0.07 7.37
CA MET A 91 -5.13 0.05 6.30
C MET A 91 -6.54 0.07 6.87
N TYR A 92 -7.39 0.88 6.25
CA TYR A 92 -8.78 1.07 6.63
C TYR A 92 -9.68 0.94 5.40
N GLU A 93 -10.91 0.48 5.59
CA GLU A 93 -11.91 0.45 4.52
C GLU A 93 -12.22 1.88 4.07
N LEU A 94 -12.47 2.08 2.77
CA LEU A 94 -12.92 3.36 2.22
C LEU A 94 -14.41 3.58 2.52
N SER A 95 -14.68 3.78 3.80
CA SER A 95 -15.99 4.12 4.36
C SER A 95 -15.87 5.34 5.26
N LEU A 96 -16.99 5.95 5.65
CA LEU A 96 -16.97 7.12 6.55
C LEU A 96 -16.21 6.81 7.85
N ASN A 97 -16.48 5.64 8.46
CA ASN A 97 -15.79 5.19 9.67
C ASN A 97 -14.30 4.90 9.43
N GLY A 98 -13.94 4.32 8.29
CA GLY A 98 -12.55 4.08 7.95
C GLY A 98 -11.76 5.36 7.70
N LEU A 99 -12.37 6.37 7.08
CA LEU A 99 -11.79 7.71 6.93
C LEU A 99 -11.53 8.38 8.28
N GLU A 100 -12.46 8.29 9.22
CA GLU A 100 -12.26 8.81 10.57
C GLU A 100 -11.07 8.14 11.27
N GLN A 101 -10.96 6.81 11.16
CA GLN A 101 -9.84 6.06 11.73
C GLN A 101 -8.50 6.41 11.06
N ALA A 102 -8.48 6.54 9.74
CA ALA A 102 -7.31 6.94 8.98
C ALA A 102 -6.81 8.33 9.39
N VAL A 103 -7.72 9.31 9.51
CA VAL A 103 -7.37 10.66 10.00
C VAL A 103 -6.81 10.62 11.42
N LYS A 104 -7.37 9.79 12.31
CA LYS A 104 -6.82 9.59 13.66
C LYS A 104 -5.41 9.02 13.61
N LYS A 105 -5.16 7.96 12.81
CA LYS A 105 -3.82 7.37 12.67
C LYS A 105 -2.82 8.37 12.10
N LEU A 106 -3.19 9.18 11.11
CA LEU A 106 -2.29 10.20 10.54
C LEU A 106 -1.85 11.28 11.55
N LYS A 107 -2.49 11.42 12.71
CA LYS A 107 -2.05 12.34 13.77
C LYS A 107 -0.88 11.80 14.59
N VAL A 108 -0.58 10.51 14.49
CA VAL A 108 0.52 9.84 15.21
C VAL A 108 1.47 9.21 14.20
N ARG A 109 2.77 9.15 14.55
CA ARG A 109 3.77 8.55 13.66
C ARG A 109 3.53 7.04 13.48
N ASN A 110 4.00 6.49 12.37
CA ASN A 110 3.90 5.08 12.03
C ASN A 110 4.61 4.20 13.05
#